data_AF-A0A7S1AIF1-F1
#
_entry.id   AF-A0A7S1AIF1-F1
#
_cell.length_a   1.000
_cell.length_b   1.000
_cell.length_c   1.000
_cell.angle_alpha   90.00
_cell.angle_beta   90.00
_cell.angle_gamma   90.00
#
_symmetry.space_group_name_H-M   'P 1'
#
loop_
_entity.id
_entity.type
_entity.pdbx_description
1 polymer ?
#
loop_
_entity_poly.entity_id
_entity_poly.type
_entity_poly.pdbx_seq_one_letter_code
_entity_poly.pdbx_strand_id
1 'polypeptide(L)'
;MAWLRFFLFTCWAPLLESLKLCGNFCGPDWCNGRATPECQTVNGSSCSRRADDCDETNVTDGSCADGCCQMHDACCGSMDRARCNRAIITCLEGCMSGPVCLNGYLPVYADVVLTAMELDPYGCCGTSCDLDSAVRSEKSSLRIV
;
A
#
# COMPACT_ATOMS: atom_id res chain seq x y z
N MET A 1 -53.36 -3.82 0.64
CA MET A 1 -52.15 -4.19 -0.13
C MET A 1 -51.47 -2.90 -0.58
N ALA A 2 -50.32 -2.53 -0.01
CA ALA A 2 -49.39 -1.45 -0.43
C ALA A 2 -48.37 -1.24 0.71
N TRP A 3 -47.49 -2.21 0.96
CA TRP A 3 -46.06 -2.18 0.62
C TRP A 3 -45.27 -1.09 1.39
N LEU A 4 -44.72 -1.48 2.54
CA LEU A 4 -43.62 -0.79 3.22
C LEU A 4 -42.42 -0.72 2.28
N ARG A 5 -41.99 0.49 1.92
CA ARG A 5 -40.67 0.70 1.30
C ARG A 5 -39.63 0.84 2.41
N PHE A 6 -39.11 -0.30 2.86
CA PHE A 6 -37.85 -0.37 3.60
C PHE A 6 -36.71 -0.11 2.59
N PHE A 7 -36.27 1.15 2.48
CA PHE A 7 -34.97 1.44 1.87
C PHE A 7 -33.90 1.21 2.93
N LEU A 8 -33.42 -0.03 3.03
CA LEU A 8 -32.14 -0.33 3.66
C LEU A 8 -31.04 0.17 2.73
N PHE A 9 -30.65 1.43 2.90
CA PHE A 9 -29.39 1.94 2.33
C PHE A 9 -28.25 1.38 3.18
N THR A 10 -27.81 0.16 2.86
CA THR A 10 -26.53 -0.35 3.35
C THR A 10 -25.43 0.47 2.70
N CYS A 11 -24.97 1.50 3.40
CA CYS A 11 -23.75 2.24 3.07
C CYS A 11 -22.57 1.27 3.26
N TRP A 12 -22.23 0.54 2.20
CA TRP A 12 -20.94 -0.12 2.08
C TRP A 12 -19.90 0.97 1.77
N ALA A 13 -19.38 1.60 2.82
CA ALA A 13 -18.09 2.28 2.72
C ALA A 13 -16.99 1.21 2.85
N PRO A 14 -16.03 1.11 1.92
CA PRO A 14 -14.85 0.29 2.14
C PRO A 14 -14.03 0.94 3.25
N LEU A 15 -13.97 0.27 4.40
CA LEU A 15 -13.14 0.62 5.53
C LEU A 15 -11.70 0.16 5.22
N LEU A 16 -10.99 0.87 4.35
CA LEU A 16 -9.53 0.76 4.30
C LEU A 16 -9.01 1.78 5.31
N GLU A 17 -8.97 1.37 6.58
CA GLU A 17 -8.31 2.17 7.61
C GLU A 17 -6.80 2.03 7.42
N SER A 18 -6.11 3.17 7.33
CA SER A 18 -4.66 3.23 7.41
C SER A 18 -4.18 2.48 8.65
N LEU A 19 -3.25 1.54 8.50
CA LEU A 19 -2.76 0.74 9.61
C LEU A 19 -1.28 1.05 9.84
N LYS A 20 -0.97 1.65 10.99
CA LYS A 20 0.42 1.75 11.45
C LYS A 20 0.91 0.38 11.91
N LEU A 21 1.87 -0.20 11.18
CA LEU A 21 2.59 -1.39 11.66
C LEU A 21 3.69 -0.98 12.63
N CYS A 22 4.58 -0.08 12.23
CA CYS A 22 5.68 0.42 13.07
C CYS A 22 6.36 1.64 12.42
N GLY A 23 7.22 2.32 13.17
CA GLY A 23 8.04 3.42 12.64
C GLY A 23 7.22 4.58 12.07
N ASN A 24 7.79 5.26 11.09
CA ASN A 24 7.17 6.37 10.38
C ASN A 24 6.56 5.95 9.04
N PHE A 25 6.98 4.83 8.45
CA PHE A 25 6.64 4.45 7.07
C PHE A 25 6.05 3.04 6.95
N CYS A 26 6.22 2.15 7.93
CA CYS A 26 5.68 0.80 7.78
C CYS A 26 4.18 0.74 8.04
N GLY A 27 3.41 0.53 6.99
CA GLY A 27 1.99 0.17 7.06
C GLY A 27 1.20 0.53 5.81
N PRO A 28 0.08 -0.16 5.52
CA PRO A 28 -0.79 0.24 4.42
C PRO A 28 -1.40 1.61 4.72
N ASP A 29 -1.32 2.50 3.73
CA ASP A 29 -1.72 3.91 3.83
C ASP A 29 -1.12 4.64 5.05
N TRP A 30 0.08 4.23 5.47
CA TRP A 30 0.82 4.85 6.55
C TRP A 30 2.14 5.39 6.03
N CYS A 31 2.29 6.71 6.07
CA CYS A 31 3.50 7.36 5.60
C CYS A 31 3.81 8.59 6.46
N ASN A 32 5.09 8.80 6.76
CA ASN A 32 5.57 9.96 7.49
C ASN A 32 4.83 10.17 8.84
N GLY A 33 4.57 9.07 9.55
CA GLY A 33 3.91 9.08 10.85
C GLY A 33 2.42 9.45 10.82
N ARG A 34 1.78 9.43 9.63
CA ARG A 34 0.37 9.75 9.45
C ARG A 34 -0.32 8.80 8.48
N ALA A 35 -1.65 8.79 8.56
CA ALA A 35 -2.52 8.11 7.61
C ALA A 35 -2.49 8.85 6.26
N THR A 36 -1.70 8.38 5.31
CA THR A 36 -1.59 8.94 3.97
C THR A 36 -1.19 7.81 3.00
N PRO A 37 -1.94 7.61 1.91
CA PRO A 37 -1.61 6.59 0.92
C PRO A 37 -0.30 6.91 0.19
N GLU A 38 0.43 5.86 -0.19
CA GLU A 38 1.61 5.96 -1.06
C GLU A 38 1.25 6.55 -2.43
N CYS A 39 0.04 6.25 -2.91
CA CYS A 39 -0.48 6.71 -4.19
C CYS A 39 -2.01 6.68 -4.24
N GLN A 40 -2.67 7.83 -4.38
CA GLN A 40 -4.12 7.88 -4.55
C GLN A 40 -4.61 7.54 -5.97
N THR A 41 -3.76 7.76 -6.99
CA THR A 41 -4.15 7.60 -8.41
C THR A 41 -3.29 6.55 -9.08
N VAL A 42 -3.75 5.30 -9.02
CA VAL A 42 -3.08 4.14 -9.63
C VAL A 42 -3.68 3.84 -11.01
N ASN A 43 -2.81 3.60 -11.99
CA ASN A 43 -3.16 3.10 -13.31
C ASN A 43 -2.23 1.93 -13.66
N GLY A 44 -2.71 0.70 -13.50
CA GLY A 44 -1.89 -0.50 -13.66
C GLY A 44 -0.65 -0.46 -12.75
N SER A 45 0.53 -0.52 -13.37
CA SER A 45 1.81 -0.43 -12.67
C SER A 45 2.29 1.00 -12.39
N SER A 46 1.50 2.03 -12.70
CA SER A 46 1.92 3.43 -12.60
C SER A 46 1.16 4.19 -11.52
N CYS A 47 1.87 5.04 -10.76
CA CYS A 47 1.27 6.06 -9.92
C CYS A 47 1.32 7.43 -10.60
N SER A 48 0.17 8.11 -10.66
CA SER A 48 0.12 9.55 -10.95
C SER A 48 0.19 10.34 -9.64
N ARG A 49 1.42 10.51 -9.14
CA ARG A 49 1.68 11.11 -7.84
C ARG A 49 1.15 12.53 -7.70
N ARG A 50 0.52 12.81 -6.57
CA ARG A 50 -0.04 14.12 -6.17
C ARG A 50 0.77 14.72 -5.01
N ALA A 51 0.50 16.00 -4.74
CA ALA A 51 1.14 16.72 -3.65
C ALA A 51 0.68 16.25 -2.25
N ASP A 52 -0.49 15.60 -2.18
CA ASP A 52 -1.11 15.06 -0.97
C ASP A 52 -0.94 13.54 -0.83
N ASP A 53 -0.18 12.90 -1.72
CA ASP A 53 0.30 11.54 -1.53
C ASP A 53 1.42 11.52 -0.46
N CYS A 54 1.97 10.34 -0.19
CA CYS A 54 3.05 10.15 0.76
C CYS A 54 4.21 11.15 0.57
N ASP A 55 4.76 11.60 1.69
CA ASP A 55 5.93 12.47 1.77
C ASP A 55 7.06 11.72 2.47
N GLU A 56 7.97 11.14 1.69
CA GLU A 56 9.07 10.32 2.21
C GLU A 56 10.25 11.15 2.70
N THR A 57 10.13 12.49 2.79
CA THR A 57 11.25 13.36 3.15
C THR A 57 11.60 13.36 4.64
N ASN A 58 10.73 12.81 5.50
CA ASN A 58 11.00 12.74 6.93
C ASN A 58 12.03 11.64 7.26
N VAL A 59 12.62 11.75 8.45
CA VAL A 59 13.56 10.75 8.98
C VAL A 59 12.82 9.48 9.38
N THR A 60 13.46 8.34 9.16
CA THR A 60 13.02 7.07 9.74
C THR A 60 13.21 7.08 11.26
N ASP A 61 12.64 6.10 11.94
CA ASP A 61 12.92 5.84 13.36
C ASP A 61 14.33 5.26 13.62
N GLY A 62 15.16 5.14 12.57
CA GLY A 62 16.51 4.59 12.61
C GLY A 62 16.56 3.06 12.51
N SER A 63 15.41 2.38 12.51
CA SER A 63 15.36 0.92 12.30
C SER A 63 15.54 0.55 10.83
N CYS A 64 16.05 -0.66 10.59
CA CYS A 64 16.24 -1.19 9.24
C CYS A 64 14.89 -1.36 8.51
N ALA A 65 13.88 -1.88 9.23
CA ALA A 65 12.56 -2.09 8.67
C ALA A 65 11.90 -0.79 8.23
N ASP A 66 11.95 0.27 9.06
CA ASP A 66 11.36 1.57 8.70
C ASP A 66 12.05 2.21 7.48
N GLY A 67 13.36 2.02 7.33
CA GLY A 67 14.09 2.41 6.12
C GLY A 67 13.69 1.63 4.87
N CYS A 68 13.44 0.32 4.99
CA CYS A 68 12.90 -0.48 3.88
C CYS A 68 11.49 -0.02 3.49
N CYS A 69 10.64 0.30 4.47
CA CYS A 69 9.30 0.82 4.22
C CYS A 69 9.35 2.21 3.57
N GLN A 70 10.19 3.14 4.04
CA GLN A 70 10.37 4.43 3.40
C GLN A 70 10.76 4.32 1.91
N MET A 71 11.69 3.41 1.60
CA MET A 71 12.10 3.14 0.21
C MET A 71 10.95 2.53 -0.61
N HIS A 72 10.15 1.68 0.01
CA HIS A 72 8.98 1.08 -0.63
C HIS A 72 7.92 2.13 -0.94
N ASP A 73 7.55 2.98 0.01
CA ASP A 73 6.59 4.06 -0.18
C ASP A 73 6.99 4.95 -1.38
N ALA A 74 8.26 5.34 -1.44
CA ALA A 74 8.81 6.11 -2.56
C ALA A 74 8.70 5.37 -3.91
N CYS A 75 8.98 4.07 -3.92
CA CYS A 75 8.82 3.21 -5.10
C CYS A 75 7.36 3.16 -5.53
N CYS A 76 6.44 3.04 -4.58
CA CYS A 76 5.01 2.92 -4.80
C CYS A 76 4.36 4.23 -5.25
N GLY A 77 4.95 5.38 -4.90
CA GLY A 77 4.61 6.68 -5.47
C GLY A 77 5.20 6.93 -6.87
N SER A 78 5.89 5.96 -7.48
CA SER A 78 6.57 6.15 -8.77
C SER A 78 5.72 5.74 -9.98
N MET A 79 6.18 6.12 -11.18
CA MET A 79 5.53 5.74 -12.43
C MET A 79 5.70 4.26 -12.81
N ASP A 80 6.57 3.51 -12.12
CA ASP A 80 6.78 2.06 -12.30
C ASP A 80 6.90 1.36 -10.95
N ARG A 81 5.78 0.77 -10.54
CA ARG A 81 5.59 0.11 -9.24
C ARG A 81 5.80 -1.41 -9.31
N ALA A 82 6.06 -1.96 -10.50
CA ALA A 82 6.05 -3.41 -10.74
C ALA A 82 7.14 -4.18 -9.98
N ARG A 83 8.15 -3.47 -9.47
CA ARG A 83 9.30 -4.06 -8.75
C ARG A 83 9.26 -3.80 -7.24
N CYS A 84 8.34 -2.98 -6.74
CA CYS A 84 8.38 -2.49 -5.37
C CYS A 84 8.22 -3.61 -4.34
N ASN A 85 7.20 -4.48 -4.49
CA ASN A 85 6.96 -5.59 -3.56
C ASN A 85 8.16 -6.55 -3.48
N ARG A 86 8.83 -6.82 -4.61
CA ARG A 86 10.06 -7.64 -4.60
C ARG A 86 11.21 -6.91 -3.91
N ALA A 87 11.37 -5.62 -4.17
CA ALA A 87 12.45 -4.82 -3.61
C ALA A 87 12.36 -4.69 -2.07
N ILE A 88 11.15 -4.51 -1.53
CA ILE A 88 10.95 -4.47 -0.06
C ILE A 88 11.19 -5.84 0.58
N ILE A 89 10.75 -6.93 -0.04
CA ILE A 89 11.03 -8.30 0.45
C ILE A 89 12.55 -8.50 0.56
N THR A 90 13.30 -8.21 -0.51
CA THR A 90 14.77 -8.31 -0.50
C THR A 90 15.42 -7.37 0.53
N CYS A 91 14.87 -6.18 0.74
CA CYS A 91 15.35 -5.25 1.75
C CYS A 91 15.16 -5.81 3.16
N LEU A 92 13.97 -6.32 3.47
CA LEU A 92 13.61 -6.87 4.78
C LEU A 92 14.38 -8.15 5.09
N GLU A 93 14.66 -9.01 4.11
CA GLU A 93 15.58 -10.15 4.25
C GLU A 93 16.98 -9.70 4.67
N GLY A 94 17.43 -8.52 4.24
CA GLY A 94 18.71 -7.94 4.65
C GLY A 94 18.75 -7.44 6.10
N CYS A 95 17.60 -7.27 6.76
CA CYS A 95 17.50 -6.72 8.11
C CYS A 95 17.76 -7.75 9.25
N MET A 96 18.21 -8.97 8.93
CA MET A 96 18.24 -10.16 9.80
C MET A 96 19.10 -10.11 11.10
N SER A 97 19.48 -8.94 11.63
CA SER A 97 20.07 -8.81 12.98
C SER A 97 19.87 -7.42 13.64
N GLY A 98 19.00 -6.57 13.09
CA GLY A 98 18.85 -5.17 13.52
C GLY A 98 17.61 -4.91 14.38
N PRO A 99 17.54 -3.76 15.09
CA PRO A 99 16.37 -3.39 15.86
C PRO A 99 15.13 -3.32 14.97
N VAL A 100 14.11 -3.94 15.53
CA VAL A 100 12.69 -3.84 15.27
C VAL A 100 12.21 -2.39 15.33
N CYS A 101 11.59 -1.91 14.26
CA CYS A 101 10.84 -0.66 14.27
C CYS A 101 9.81 -0.70 15.42
N LEU A 102 9.48 0.46 15.98
CA LEU A 102 8.57 0.51 17.14
C LEU A 102 7.14 0.85 16.73
N ASN A 103 6.17 0.13 17.29
CA ASN A 103 4.78 0.57 17.35
C ASN A 103 4.46 1.06 18.76
N GLY A 104 4.67 2.35 19.00
CA GLY A 104 4.66 2.91 20.35
C GLY A 104 5.84 2.35 21.15
N TYR A 105 5.57 1.45 22.09
CA TYR A 105 6.59 0.76 22.89
C TYR A 105 6.78 -0.71 22.50
N LEU A 106 5.96 -1.22 21.56
CA LEU A 106 6.02 -2.62 21.15
C LEU A 106 7.03 -2.81 20.01
N PRO A 107 8.01 -3.71 20.17
CA PRO A 107 8.94 -4.06 19.10
C PRO A 107 8.22 -4.82 17.99
N VAL A 108 8.38 -4.38 16.74
CA VAL A 108 7.90 -5.08 15.54
C VAL A 108 9.08 -5.61 14.74
N TYR A 109 9.15 -6.94 14.65
CA TYR A 109 10.21 -7.63 13.95
C TYR A 109 10.05 -7.55 12.44
N ALA A 110 11.19 -7.44 11.74
CA ALA A 110 11.21 -7.35 10.28
C ALA A 110 10.57 -8.59 9.63
N ASP A 111 10.57 -9.75 10.30
CA ASP A 111 9.88 -10.96 9.87
C ASP A 111 8.35 -10.80 9.86
N VAL A 112 7.77 -10.04 10.80
CA VAL A 112 6.33 -9.71 10.83
C VAL A 112 5.98 -8.83 9.65
N VAL A 113 6.82 -7.82 9.37
CA VAL A 113 6.64 -6.94 8.19
C VAL A 113 6.80 -7.75 6.91
N LEU A 114 7.81 -8.62 6.83
CA LEU A 114 8.04 -9.50 5.69
C LEU A 114 6.85 -10.44 5.45
N THR A 115 6.35 -11.09 6.51
CA THR A 115 5.19 -11.99 6.42
C THR A 115 3.97 -11.25 5.88
N ALA A 116 3.74 -10.00 6.30
CA ALA A 116 2.65 -9.19 5.78
C ALA A 116 2.83 -8.88 4.28
N MET A 117 4.05 -8.58 3.83
CA MET A 117 4.36 -8.33 2.42
C MET A 117 4.27 -9.60 1.55
N GLU A 118 4.64 -10.76 2.10
CA GLU A 118 4.57 -12.05 1.40
C GLU A 118 3.16 -12.57 1.16
N LEU A 119 2.15 -12.02 1.83
CA LEU A 119 0.75 -12.32 1.52
C LEU A 119 0.33 -11.77 0.14
N ASP A 120 1.02 -10.76 -0.39
CA ASP A 120 0.85 -10.25 -1.75
C ASP A 120 2.21 -9.94 -2.42
N PRO A 121 3.03 -10.96 -2.72
CA PRO A 121 4.41 -10.76 -3.16
C PRO A 121 4.52 -10.31 -4.63
N TYR A 122 3.42 -10.35 -5.38
CA TYR A 122 3.38 -10.08 -6.82
C TYR A 122 2.44 -8.92 -7.21
N GLY A 123 1.88 -8.21 -6.22
CA GLY A 123 1.15 -6.96 -6.44
C GLY A 123 2.07 -5.77 -6.79
N CYS A 124 1.44 -4.70 -7.26
CA CYS A 124 1.96 -3.34 -7.38
C CYS A 124 1.48 -2.53 -6.16
N CYS A 125 2.15 -2.74 -5.02
CA CYS A 125 1.86 -2.14 -3.72
C CYS A 125 0.36 -2.18 -3.34
N GLY A 126 -0.10 -3.39 -3.03
CA GLY A 126 -1.48 -3.66 -2.60
C GLY A 126 -2.52 -3.68 -3.72
N THR A 127 -2.11 -3.56 -5.00
CA THR A 127 -3.00 -3.60 -6.17
C THR A 127 -2.45 -4.52 -7.26
N SER A 128 -3.27 -4.93 -8.23
CA SER A 128 -2.76 -5.66 -9.39
C SER A 128 -2.01 -4.72 -10.34
N CYS A 129 -0.86 -5.16 -10.84
CA CYS A 129 -0.15 -4.45 -11.92
C CYS A 129 -0.92 -4.47 -13.26
N ASP A 130 -1.89 -5.39 -13.42
CA ASP A 130 -2.63 -5.63 -14.67
C ASP A 130 -3.96 -4.86 -14.76
N LEU A 131 -4.18 -3.83 -13.94
CA LEU A 131 -5.44 -3.06 -13.96
C LEU A 131 -5.72 -2.35 -15.30
N ASP A 132 -4.73 -2.26 -16.21
CA ASP A 132 -4.94 -1.85 -17.60
C ASP A 132 -5.57 -2.96 -18.48
N SER A 133 -5.30 -4.23 -18.18
CA SER A 133 -5.77 -5.39 -18.96
C SER A 133 -7.25 -5.72 -18.70
N ALA A 134 -7.73 -5.51 -17.47
CA ALA A 134 -9.13 -5.72 -17.11
C ALA A 134 -10.06 -4.65 -17.73
N VAL A 135 -9.68 -3.37 -17.66
CA VAL A 135 -10.47 -2.26 -18.22
C VAL A 135 -10.46 -2.27 -19.75
N ARG A 136 -9.36 -2.67 -20.40
CA ARG A 136 -9.26 -2.74 -21.87
C ARG A 136 -10.09 -3.90 -22.46
N SER A 137 -10.30 -4.98 -21.70
CA SER A 137 -11.14 -6.12 -22.12
C SER A 137 -12.64 -5.75 -22.17
N GLU A 138 -13.15 -5.03 -21.17
CA GLU A 138 -14.55 -4.56 -21.17
C GLU A 138 -14.80 -3.45 -22.21
N LYS A 139 -13.85 -2.52 -22.39
CA LYS A 139 -13.99 -1.43 -23.38
C LYS A 139 -13.92 -1.91 -24.83
N SER A 140 -13.29 -3.06 -25.09
CA SER A 140 -13.27 -3.70 -26.41
C SER A 140 -14.61 -4.38 -26.74
N SER A 141 -15.32 -4.90 -25.73
CA SER A 141 -16.63 -5.53 -25.92
C SER A 141 -17.78 -4.51 -26.09
N LEU A 142 -17.65 -3.31 -25.51
CA LEU A 142 -18.67 -2.24 -25.59
C LEU A 142 -18.60 -1.37 -26.86
N ARG A 143 -17.67 -1.65 -27.78
CA ARG A 143 -17.50 -0.90 -29.05
C ARG A 143 -18.12 -1.59 -30.27
N ILE A 144 -18.92 -2.64 -30.06
CA ILE A 144 -19.66 -3.34 -31.11
C ILE A 144 -21.16 -3.34 -30.75
N VAL A 145 -21.81 -2.17 -30.83
CA VAL A 145 -23.24 -2.04 -31.22
C VAL A 145 -23.42 -0.68 -31.88
#